data_AF-A0A6N7P409-F1
#
_entry.id   AF-A0A6N7P409-F1
#
_cell.length_a   1.000
_cell.length_b   1.000
_cell.length_c   1.000
_cell.angle_alpha   90.00
_cell.angle_beta   90.00
_cell.angle_gamma   90.00
#
_symmetry.space_group_name_H-M   'P 1'
#
loop_
_entity.id
_entity.type
_entity.pdbx_description
1 polymer ?
#
loop_
_entity_poly.entity_id
_entity_poly.type
_entity_poly.pdbx_seq_one_letter_code
_entity_poly.pdbx_strand_id
1 'polypeptide(L)'
;MKRYSKEELSSMAGEHFIRLGVSKLYATTDGQFFILENRAQLHAGSSLTVYKLEDPGNQAPASEDKKPLTLKELSIRVADLLDMEQLQILLHEEVAGTNRSGAVKIIEDRIAKLTK
;
A
#
# COMPACT_ATOMS: atom_id res chain seq x y z
N MET A 1 31.78 15.06 -6.78
CA MET A 1 30.75 14.42 -5.93
C MET A 1 30.78 12.92 -6.18
N LYS A 2 30.85 12.11 -5.11
CA LYS A 2 30.73 10.66 -5.22
C LYS A 2 29.29 10.34 -5.63
N ARG A 3 29.10 9.49 -6.63
CA ARG A 3 27.79 9.02 -7.05
C ARG A 3 27.63 7.58 -6.59
N TYR A 4 26.49 7.29 -5.98
CA TYR A 4 26.17 5.96 -5.48
C TYR A 4 25.34 5.18 -6.50
N SER A 5 25.61 3.88 -6.61
CA SER A 5 24.77 2.97 -7.40
C SER A 5 23.44 2.71 -6.70
N LYS A 6 22.47 2.16 -7.42
CA LYS A 6 21.18 1.74 -6.85
C LYS A 6 21.38 0.72 -5.73
N GLU A 7 22.35 -0.18 -5.84
CA GLU A 7 22.63 -1.21 -4.83
C GLU A 7 23.17 -0.58 -3.55
N GLU A 8 24.13 0.35 -3.66
CA GLU A 8 24.68 1.09 -2.51
C GLU A 8 23.58 1.88 -1.79
N LEU A 9 22.72 2.57 -2.54
CA LEU A 9 21.60 3.32 -1.98
C LEU A 9 20.56 2.41 -1.33
N SER A 10 20.34 1.20 -1.86
CA SER A 10 19.42 0.21 -1.28
C SER A 10 19.94 -0.30 0.07
N SER A 11 21.24 -0.58 0.18
CA SER A 11 21.86 -0.97 1.46
C SER A 11 21.76 0.13 2.51
N MET A 12 21.93 1.39 2.12
CA MET A 12 21.79 2.53 3.02
C MET A 12 20.33 2.80 3.41
N ALA A 13 19.37 2.55 2.51
CA ALA A 13 17.95 2.82 2.73
C ALA A 13 17.31 1.93 3.81
N GLY A 14 17.87 0.75 4.09
CA GLY A 14 17.36 -0.19 5.10
C GLY A 14 17.12 0.46 6.46
N GLU A 15 18.11 1.20 6.97
CA GLU A 15 17.98 1.93 8.24
C GLU A 15 16.94 3.07 8.16
N HIS A 16 16.83 3.72 7.00
CA HIS A 16 15.87 4.79 6.78
C HIS A 16 14.43 4.29 6.76
N PHE A 17 14.17 3.09 6.22
CA PHE A 17 12.85 2.46 6.25
C PHE A 17 12.40 2.18 7.68
N ILE A 18 13.27 1.58 8.51
CA ILE A 18 12.98 1.27 9.92
C ILE A 18 12.75 2.56 10.72
N ARG A 19 13.62 3.55 10.54
CA ARG A 19 13.56 4.81 11.31
C ARG A 19 12.34 5.67 10.96
N LEU A 20 11.94 5.70 9.69
CA LEU A 20 10.84 6.53 9.21
C LEU A 20 9.50 5.77 9.17
N GLY A 21 9.51 4.44 9.29
CA GLY A 21 8.31 3.61 9.21
C GLY A 21 7.62 3.69 7.84
N VAL A 22 8.38 3.89 6.77
CA VAL A 22 7.85 4.02 5.40
C VAL A 22 8.16 2.77 4.58
N SER A 23 7.30 2.46 3.62
CA SER A 23 7.49 1.32 2.70
C SER A 23 8.25 1.67 1.43
N LYS A 24 8.34 2.97 1.12
CA LYS A 24 8.90 3.51 -0.12
C LYS A 24 9.75 4.74 0.19
N LEU A 25 10.92 4.79 -0.43
CA LEU A 25 11.85 5.91 -0.38
C LEU A 25 12.36 6.21 -1.79
N TYR A 26 12.71 7.45 -2.03
CA TYR A 26 13.28 7.93 -3.27
C TYR A 26 14.68 8.43 -2.96
N ALA A 27 15.68 7.79 -3.55
CA ALA A 27 17.08 8.09 -3.32
C ALA A 27 17.69 8.76 -4.56
N THR A 28 18.42 9.84 -4.36
CA THR A 28 19.18 10.48 -5.44
C THR A 28 20.61 9.96 -5.48
N THR A 29 21.24 9.96 -6.66
CA THR A 29 22.61 9.45 -6.85
C THR A 29 23.68 10.13 -5.99
N ASP A 30 23.39 11.27 -5.36
CA ASP A 30 24.26 11.95 -4.40
C ASP A 30 24.13 11.44 -2.95
N GLY A 31 23.25 10.47 -2.69
CA GLY A 31 23.08 9.83 -1.39
C GLY A 31 21.96 10.40 -0.51
N GLN A 32 21.14 11.32 -1.03
CA GLN A 32 19.98 11.84 -0.28
C GLN A 32 18.75 10.96 -0.44
N PHE A 33 17.96 10.86 0.63
CA PHE A 33 16.73 10.08 0.69
C PHE A 33 15.52 10.97 0.95
N PHE A 34 14.44 10.71 0.22
CA PHE A 34 13.20 11.45 0.28
C PHE A 34 12.02 10.48 0.41
N ILE A 35 11.00 10.89 1.16
CA ILE A 35 9.75 10.13 1.26
C ILE A 35 8.86 10.40 0.03
N LEU A 36 8.95 11.59 -0.55
CA LEU A 36 8.14 12.03 -1.68
C LEU A 36 8.97 12.10 -2.96
N GLU A 37 8.43 11.52 -4.04
CA GLU A 37 9.07 11.50 -5.36
C GLU A 37 9.34 12.89 -5.91
N ASN A 38 8.34 13.78 -5.82
CA ASN A 38 8.44 15.15 -6.34
C ASN A 38 9.61 15.91 -5.68
N ARG A 39 9.82 15.72 -4.37
CA ARG A 39 10.96 16.31 -3.65
C ARG A 39 12.29 15.77 -4.14
N ALA A 40 12.38 14.46 -4.37
CA ALA A 40 13.58 13.84 -4.94
C ALA A 40 13.86 14.34 -6.36
N GLN A 41 12.84 14.48 -7.20
CA GLN A 41 12.97 15.00 -8.57
C GLN A 41 13.40 16.47 -8.59
N LEU A 42 12.81 17.31 -7.73
CA LEU A 42 13.22 18.71 -7.57
C LEU A 42 14.67 18.85 -7.12
N HIS A 43 15.10 17.99 -6.19
CA HIS A 43 16.49 17.95 -5.72
C HIS A 43 17.45 17.44 -6.81
N ALA A 44 17.05 16.40 -7.53
CA ALA A 44 17.85 15.81 -8.59
C ALA A 44 18.06 16.75 -9.78
N GLY A 45 17.03 17.55 -10.08
CA GLY A 45 17.00 18.41 -11.26
C GLY A 45 17.32 17.62 -12.52
N SER A 46 18.25 18.11 -13.33
CA SER A 46 18.74 17.46 -14.54
C SER A 46 20.07 16.73 -14.37
N SER A 47 20.65 16.71 -13.16
CA SER A 47 22.05 16.30 -12.94
C SER A 47 22.21 15.00 -12.15
N LEU A 48 21.17 14.56 -11.45
CA LEU A 48 21.16 13.36 -10.63
C LEU A 48 20.03 12.44 -11.07
N THR A 49 20.19 11.14 -10.80
CA THR A 49 19.13 10.16 -11.04
C THR A 49 18.40 9.88 -9.74
N VAL A 50 17.07 9.81 -9.80
CA VAL A 50 16.22 9.36 -8.69
C VAL A 50 15.95 7.87 -8.85
N TYR A 51 16.26 7.09 -7.82
CA TYR A 51 15.89 5.69 -7.71
C TYR A 51 14.78 5.53 -6.68
N LYS A 52 13.71 4.83 -7.08
CA LYS A 52 12.70 4.35 -6.14
C LYS A 52 13.21 3.08 -5.46
N LEU A 53 13.24 3.11 -4.14
CA LEU A 53 13.62 2.02 -3.26
C LEU A 53 12.39 1.59 -2.45
N GLU A 54 12.22 0.28 -2.30
CA GLU A 54 11.13 -0.31 -1.52
C GLU A 54 11.76 -1.14 -0.40
N ASP A 55 11.14 -1.11 0.78
CA ASP A 55 11.66 -1.84 1.94
C ASP A 55 11.64 -3.35 1.67
N PRO A 56 12.79 -4.05 1.72
CA PRO A 56 12.84 -5.49 1.50
C PRO A 56 12.07 -6.30 2.56
N GLY A 57 11.85 -5.74 3.76
CA GLY A 57 11.04 -6.35 4.82
C GLY A 57 9.54 -6.06 4.69
N ASN A 58 9.19 -4.98 3.99
CA ASN A 58 7.82 -4.65 3.62
C ASN A 58 7.59 -5.16 2.21
N GLN A 59 7.30 -6.46 2.10
CA GLN A 59 6.52 -6.98 0.99
C GLN A 59 5.13 -6.35 1.03
N ALA A 60 5.02 -5.04 0.79
CA ALA A 60 3.86 -4.51 0.10
C ALA A 60 3.75 -5.39 -1.15
N PRO A 61 2.60 -6.05 -1.39
CA PRO A 61 2.47 -6.95 -2.51
C PRO A 61 3.00 -6.19 -3.71
N ALA A 62 4.02 -6.79 -4.37
CA ALA A 62 4.52 -6.30 -5.63
C ALA A 62 3.28 -5.87 -6.41
N SER A 63 3.31 -4.66 -6.96
CA SER A 63 2.41 -4.41 -8.07
C SER A 63 2.88 -5.37 -9.16
N GLU A 64 2.45 -6.63 -9.05
CA GLU A 64 2.38 -7.55 -10.16
C GLU A 64 1.82 -6.70 -11.27
N ASP A 65 2.57 -6.63 -12.37
CA ASP A 65 2.02 -6.46 -13.69
C ASP A 65 0.63 -7.08 -13.70
N LYS A 66 -0.39 -6.23 -13.51
CA LYS A 66 -1.78 -6.67 -13.58
C LYS A 66 -1.96 -7.04 -15.03
N LYS A 67 -1.75 -8.32 -15.33
CA LYS A 67 -2.47 -8.98 -16.40
C LYS A 67 -3.91 -8.45 -16.31
N PRO A 68 -4.48 -7.92 -17.39
CA PRO A 68 -5.82 -7.35 -17.34
C PRO A 68 -6.72 -8.40 -16.69
N LEU A 69 -7.25 -8.03 -15.51
CA LEU A 69 -8.12 -8.91 -14.73
C LEU A 69 -9.24 -9.36 -15.66
N THR A 70 -9.47 -10.65 -15.73
CA THR A 70 -10.57 -11.18 -16.53
C THR A 70 -11.89 -10.63 -15.97
N LEU A 71 -12.93 -10.52 -16.81
CA LEU A 71 -14.26 -10.03 -16.37
C LEU A 71 -14.77 -10.77 -15.13
N LYS A 72 -14.41 -12.05 -14.99
CA LYS A 72 -14.72 -12.88 -13.83
C LYS A 72 -14.01 -12.40 -12.56
N GLU A 73 -12.72 -12.09 -12.64
CA GLU A 73 -11.96 -11.54 -11.50
C GLU A 73 -12.40 -10.11 -11.14
N LEU A 74 -12.77 -9.30 -12.14
CA LEU A 74 -13.36 -7.98 -11.91
C LEU A 74 -14.73 -8.08 -11.21
N SER A 75 -15.59 -9.03 -11.60
CA SER A 75 -16.90 -9.21 -10.95
C SER A 75 -16.78 -9.61 -9.48
N ILE A 76 -15.78 -10.43 -9.14
CA ILE A 76 -15.50 -10.82 -7.74
C ILE A 76 -15.04 -9.60 -6.96
N ARG A 77 -14.10 -8.81 -7.50
CA ARG A 77 -13.62 -7.60 -6.80
C ARG A 77 -14.67 -6.50 -6.68
N VAL A 78 -15.56 -6.36 -7.66
CA VAL A 78 -16.68 -5.42 -7.57
C VAL A 78 -17.69 -5.88 -6.52
N ALA A 79 -17.97 -7.19 -6.43
CA ALA A 79 -18.78 -7.74 -5.35
C ALA A 79 -18.13 -7.50 -3.98
N ASP A 80 -16.83 -7.73 -3.84
CA ASP A 80 -16.08 -7.46 -2.60
C ASP A 80 -16.15 -5.98 -2.18
N LEU A 81 -16.11 -5.05 -3.14
CA LEU A 81 -16.24 -3.61 -2.86
C LEU A 81 -17.66 -3.23 -2.42
N LEU A 82 -18.69 -3.76 -3.08
CA LEU A 82 -20.09 -3.53 -2.69
C LEU A 82 -20.41 -4.15 -1.32
N ASP A 83 -19.83 -5.32 -1.02
CA ASP A 83 -19.94 -5.96 0.28
C ASP A 83 -19.28 -5.12 1.39
N MET A 84 -18.15 -4.44 1.10
CA MET A 84 -17.49 -3.55 2.06
C MET A 84 -18.33 -2.30 2.37
N GLU A 85 -18.99 -1.71 1.38
CA GLU A 85 -19.91 -0.58 1.60
C GLU A 85 -21.11 -1.02 2.46
N GLN A 86 -21.67 -2.21 2.19
CA GLN A 86 -22.76 -2.77 3.01
C GLN A 86 -22.31 -3.06 4.45
N LEU A 87 -21.08 -3.55 4.63
CA LEU A 87 -20.52 -3.82 5.95
C LEU A 87 -20.30 -2.52 6.75
N GLN A 88 -19.88 -1.44 6.08
CA GLN A 88 -19.75 -0.12 6.71
C GLN A 88 -21.11 0.44 7.14
N ILE A 89 -22.16 0.28 6.33
CA ILE A 89 -23.52 0.70 6.69
C ILE A 89 -24.00 -0.10 7.92
N LEU A 90 -23.82 -1.43 7.93
CA LEU A 90 -24.23 -2.27 9.06
C LEU A 90 -23.46 -1.95 10.35
N LEU A 91 -22.15 -1.69 10.25
CA LEU A 91 -21.34 -1.23 11.39
C LEU A 91 -21.81 0.14 11.89
N HIS A 92 -22.17 1.05 11.00
CA HIS A 92 -22.70 2.35 11.37
C HIS A 92 -24.07 2.22 12.05
N GLU A 93 -24.94 1.32 11.58
CA GLU A 93 -26.22 0.99 12.23
C GLU A 93 -26.05 0.30 13.60
N GLU A 94 -24.97 -0.49 13.77
CA GLU A 94 -24.59 -1.08 15.06
C GLU A 94 -24.11 -0.01 16.05
N VAL A 95 -23.20 0.88 15.62
CA VAL A 95 -22.65 1.98 16.43
C VAL A 95 -23.74 2.99 16.80
N ALA A 96 -24.69 3.26 15.89
CA ALA A 96 -25.86 4.09 16.14
C ALA A 96 -26.91 3.42 17.06
N GLY A 97 -26.72 2.13 17.41
CA GLY A 97 -27.60 1.39 18.33
C GLY A 97 -28.97 1.00 17.77
N THR A 98 -29.20 1.27 16.48
CA THR A 98 -30.50 1.11 15.81
C THR A 98 -30.84 -0.36 15.50
N ASN A 99 -29.84 -1.22 15.24
CA ASN A 99 -30.08 -2.64 14.93
C ASN A 99 -28.91 -3.57 15.30
N ARG A 100 -28.42 -3.43 16.53
CA ARG A 100 -27.19 -4.08 17.02
C ARG A 100 -27.17 -5.61 16.87
N SER A 101 -28.25 -6.30 17.24
CA SER A 101 -28.31 -7.76 17.16
C SER A 101 -28.43 -8.30 15.73
N GLY A 102 -29.05 -7.54 14.82
CA GLY A 102 -29.15 -7.91 13.40
C GLY A 102 -27.83 -7.72 12.67
N ALA A 103 -27.16 -6.59 12.89
CA ALA A 103 -25.88 -6.25 12.27
C ALA A 103 -24.77 -7.25 12.65
N VAL A 104 -24.63 -7.59 13.94
CA VAL A 104 -23.62 -8.55 14.41
C VAL A 104 -23.80 -9.93 13.78
N LYS A 105 -25.04 -10.44 13.72
CA LYS A 105 -25.33 -11.75 13.13
C LYS A 105 -25.00 -11.80 11.63
N ILE A 106 -25.27 -10.73 10.90
CA ILE A 106 -24.93 -10.63 9.47
C ILE A 106 -23.41 -10.56 9.26
N ILE A 107 -22.69 -9.84 10.13
CA ILE A 107 -21.24 -9.78 10.11
C ILE A 107 -20.63 -11.16 10.42
N GLU A 108 -21.13 -11.87 11.43
CA GLU A 108 -20.68 -13.23 11.77
C GLU A 108 -20.93 -14.23 10.64
N ASP A 109 -22.13 -14.24 10.05
CA ASP A 109 -22.46 -15.09 8.89
C ASP A 109 -21.56 -14.78 7.68
N ARG A 110 -21.12 -13.52 7.53
CA ARG A 110 -20.22 -13.11 6.43
C ARG A 110 -18.79 -13.54 6.68
N ILE A 111 -18.27 -13.40 7.90
CA ILE A 111 -16.95 -13.92 8.30
C ILE A 111 -16.91 -15.43 8.04
N ALA A 112 -17.97 -16.16 8.42
CA ALA A 112 -18.08 -17.60 8.20
C ALA A 112 -18.08 -18.00 6.72
N LYS A 113 -18.63 -17.17 5.82
CA LYS A 113 -18.57 -17.39 4.36
C LYS A 113 -17.18 -17.14 3.75
N LEU A 114 -16.39 -16.26 4.36
CA LEU A 114 -15.05 -15.90 3.87
C LEU A 114 -13.94 -16.83 4.42
N THR A 115 -14.20 -17.54 5.53
CA THR A 115 -13.25 -18.47 6.17
C THR A 115 -13.46 -19.95 5.81
N LYS A 116 -14.38 -20.25 4.88
CA LYS A 116 -14.68 -21.61 4.40
C LYS A 116 -14.32 -21.78 2.94
#